data_AF-A0A539DP79-F1
#
_entry.id   AF-A0A539DP79-F1
#
_cell.length_a   1.000
_cell.length_b   1.000
_cell.length_c   1.000
_cell.angle_alpha   90.00
_cell.angle_beta   90.00
_cell.angle_gamma   90.00
#
_symmetry.space_group_name_H-M   'P 1'
#
loop_
_entity.id
_entity.type
_entity.pdbx_description
1 polymer ?
#
loop_
_entity_poly.entity_id
_entity_poly.type
_entity_poly.pdbx_seq_one_letter_code
_entity_poly.pdbx_strand_id
1 'polypeptide(L)'
;MIALPGGQPGANHLGDDPRIIELLQTFYHQGKYIAAICAAPKVLARAGLLRGKKATSFPGSLSAAELEGVDYVEHSIVHDGTIITSRGPGTAMDFALYLIELLLDRGRRDQVEQALQRGSLIHNA
;
A
#
# COMPACT_ATOMS: atom_id res chain seq x y z
N MET A 1 6.24 -10.70 1.38
CA MET A 1 5.69 -9.34 1.35
C MET A 1 5.51 -8.83 2.77
N ILE A 2 5.64 -7.53 3.01
CA ILE A 2 5.12 -6.87 4.22
C ILE A 2 3.93 -6.01 3.81
N ALA A 3 2.82 -6.05 4.55
CA ALA A 3 1.66 -5.21 4.31
C ALA A 3 1.33 -4.40 5.58
N LEU A 4 1.37 -3.08 5.47
CA LEU A 4 1.12 -2.15 6.57
C LEU A 4 -0.32 -1.60 6.49
N PRO A 5 -1.19 -1.91 7.46
CA PRO A 5 -2.51 -1.31 7.54
C PRO A 5 -2.42 0.14 8.00
N GLY A 6 -3.36 0.98 7.58
CA GLY A 6 -3.49 2.34 8.08
C GLY A 6 -4.17 2.41 9.45
N GLY A 7 -4.89 3.51 9.68
CA GLY A 7 -5.54 3.79 10.96
C GLY A 7 -4.61 4.51 11.94
N GLN A 8 -5.19 5.41 12.73
CA GLN A 8 -4.47 6.14 13.79
C GLN A 8 -4.99 5.72 15.17
N PRO A 9 -4.12 5.66 16.20
CA PRO A 9 -2.70 6.04 16.19
C PRO A 9 -1.74 4.96 15.64
N GLY A 10 -2.25 3.80 15.19
CA GLY A 10 -1.44 2.64 14.80
C GLY A 10 -0.35 2.92 13.76
N ALA A 11 -0.66 3.67 12.69
CA ALA A 11 0.32 4.02 11.68
C ALA A 11 1.45 4.92 12.21
N ASN A 12 1.20 5.74 13.23
CA ASN A 12 2.27 6.50 13.89
C ASN A 12 3.16 5.56 14.72
N HIS A 13 2.57 4.65 15.50
CA HIS A 13 3.36 3.67 16.27
C HIS A 13 4.25 2.81 15.37
N LEU A 14 3.75 2.39 14.20
CA LEU A 14 4.56 1.67 13.21
C LEU A 14 5.70 2.51 12.65
N GLY A 15 5.47 3.80 12.42
CA GLY A 15 6.51 4.74 11.96
C GLY A 15 7.55 5.06 13.03
N ASP A 16 7.15 5.08 14.29
CA ASP A 16 8.02 5.37 15.43
C ASP A 16 8.86 4.18 15.89
N ASP A 17 8.54 2.96 15.45
CA ASP A 17 9.28 1.75 15.81
C ASP A 17 10.49 1.51 14.88
N PRO A 18 11.73 1.68 15.37
CA PRO A 18 12.93 1.51 14.53
C PRO A 18 13.06 0.09 13.96
N ARG A 19 12.50 -0.93 14.63
CA ARG A 19 12.54 -2.32 14.17
C ARG A 19 11.71 -2.51 12.90
N ILE A 20 10.60 -1.77 12.79
CA ILE A 20 9.75 -1.77 11.59
C ILE A 20 10.49 -1.08 10.45
N ILE A 21 11.13 0.05 10.71
CA ILE A 21 11.90 0.78 9.69
C ILE A 21 13.03 -0.09 9.12
N GLU A 22 13.81 -0.73 9.97
CA GLU A 22 14.90 -1.63 9.56
C GLU A 22 14.38 -2.84 8.75
N LEU A 23 13.27 -3.43 9.19
CA LEU A 23 12.65 -4.56 8.49
C LEU A 23 12.16 -4.17 7.09
N LEU A 24 11.55 -2.99 6.93
CA LEU A 24 11.09 -2.47 5.64
C LEU A 24 12.26 -2.23 4.68
N GLN A 25 13.33 -1.59 5.16
CA GLN A 25 14.53 -1.36 4.36
C GLN A 25 15.18 -2.68 3.93
N THR A 26 15.27 -3.65 4.84
CA THR A 26 15.78 -5.00 4.54
C THR A 26 14.96 -5.68 3.44
N PHE A 27 13.62 -5.65 3.54
CA PHE A 27 12.76 -6.25 2.51
C PHE A 27 12.89 -5.53 1.17
N TYR A 28 13.00 -4.20 1.18
CA TYR A 28 13.18 -3.41 -0.04
C TYR A 28 14.48 -3.77 -0.75
N HIS A 29 15.61 -3.84 -0.02
CA HIS A 29 16.92 -4.22 -0.59
C HIS A 29 16.97 -5.68 -1.08
N GLN A 30 16.13 -6.55 -0.54
CA GLN A 30 15.96 -7.92 -1.03
C GLN A 30 15.03 -8.02 -2.26
N GLY A 31 14.53 -6.91 -2.79
CA GLY A 31 13.58 -6.90 -3.90
C GLY A 31 12.21 -7.48 -3.54
N LYS A 32 11.83 -7.52 -2.26
CA LYS A 32 10.54 -8.05 -1.80
C LYS A 32 9.48 -6.96 -1.82
N TYR A 33 8.24 -7.36 -2.13
CA TYR A 33 7.11 -6.45 -2.10
C TYR A 33 6.82 -5.90 -0.70
N ILE A 34 6.52 -4.61 -0.65
CA ILE A 34 6.07 -3.87 0.53
C ILE A 34 4.80 -3.11 0.13
N ALA A 35 3.74 -3.30 0.89
CA ALA A 35 2.44 -2.72 0.62
C ALA A 35 2.00 -1.84 1.80
N ALA A 36 1.38 -0.69 1.55
CA ALA A 36 0.86 0.19 2.62
C ALA A 36 -0.44 0.88 2.20
N ILE A 37 -1.43 0.92 3.10
CA ILE A 37 -2.73 1.53 2.81
C ILE A 37 -3.08 2.65 3.79
N CYS A 38 -3.86 3.62 3.31
CA CYS A 38 -4.47 4.64 4.14
C CYS A 38 -3.42 5.59 4.77
N ALA A 39 -3.23 5.53 6.08
CA ALA A 39 -2.23 6.34 6.77
C ALA A 39 -0.83 5.73 6.71
N ALA A 40 -0.70 4.43 6.43
CA ALA A 40 0.58 3.71 6.50
C ALA A 40 1.64 4.09 5.46
N PRO A 41 1.34 4.69 4.28
CA PRO A 41 2.37 5.21 3.39
C PRO A 41 3.35 6.18 4.07
N LYS A 42 2.96 6.86 5.16
CA LYS A 42 3.89 7.68 5.97
C LYS A 42 5.05 6.87 6.58
N VAL A 43 4.80 5.61 6.92
CA VAL A 43 5.82 4.69 7.45
C VAL A 43 6.86 4.40 6.36
N LEU A 44 6.41 4.26 5.11
CA LEU A 44 7.30 4.09 3.95
C LEU A 44 8.10 5.38 3.67
N ALA A 45 7.46 6.55 3.79
CA ALA A 45 8.13 7.83 3.65
C ALA A 45 9.26 7.98 4.68
N ARG A 46 8.96 7.67 5.95
CA ARG A 46 9.93 7.68 7.05
C ARG A 46 11.06 6.67 6.89
N ALA A 47 10.77 5.51 6.29
CA ALA A 47 11.79 4.52 5.95
C ALA A 47 12.67 4.94 4.74
N GLY A 48 12.38 6.08 4.11
CA GLY A 48 13.10 6.58 2.93
C GLY A 48 12.71 5.89 1.62
N LEU A 49 11.59 5.17 1.60
CA LEU A 49 11.23 4.26 0.50
C LEU A 49 10.30 4.88 -0.55
N LEU A 50 9.77 6.09 -0.33
CA LEU A 50 8.89 6.75 -1.29
C LEU A 50 9.58 7.76 -2.21
N ARG A 51 10.78 8.25 -1.86
CA ARG A 51 11.47 9.26 -2.68
C ARG A 51 11.81 8.67 -4.06
N GLY A 52 11.39 9.36 -5.12
CA GLY A 52 11.54 8.89 -6.49
C GLY A 52 10.56 7.77 -6.89
N LYS A 53 9.49 7.56 -6.12
CA LYS A 53 8.42 6.59 -6.41
C LYS A 53 7.09 7.27 -6.66
N LYS A 54 6.25 6.60 -7.45
CA LYS A 54 4.82 6.88 -7.54
C LYS A 54 4.09 6.26 -6.36
N ALA A 55 3.27 7.05 -5.67
CA ALA A 55 2.52 6.56 -4.51
C ALA A 55 1.17 7.28 -4.33
N THR A 56 0.30 6.68 -3.53
CA THR A 56 -0.95 7.28 -3.05
C THR A 56 -1.09 7.07 -1.53
N SER A 57 -1.99 7.81 -0.89
CA SER A 57 -2.34 7.59 0.52
C SER A 57 -3.78 8.03 0.81
N PHE A 58 -4.18 7.92 2.08
CA PHE A 58 -5.37 8.61 2.57
C PHE A 58 -5.16 10.13 2.42
N PRO A 59 -6.16 10.90 1.96
CA PRO A 59 -6.04 12.34 1.83
C PRO A 59 -5.51 12.99 3.11
N GLY A 60 -4.43 13.77 2.99
CA GLY A 60 -3.82 14.49 4.12
C GLY A 60 -3.02 13.63 5.10
N SER A 61 -2.76 12.34 4.81
CA SER A 61 -1.98 11.48 5.73
C SER A 61 -0.46 11.66 5.62
N LEU A 62 0.03 12.17 4.49
CA LEU A 62 1.43 12.54 4.25
C LEU A 62 1.59 14.06 4.41
N SER A 63 2.64 14.48 5.11
CA SER A 63 3.07 15.87 5.21
C SER A 63 3.75 16.35 3.93
N ALA A 64 3.90 17.67 3.79
CA ALA A 64 4.59 18.27 2.64
C ALA A 64 6.05 17.77 2.49
N ALA A 65 6.76 17.55 3.61
CA ALA A 65 8.11 17.01 3.60
C ALA A 65 8.15 15.53 3.15
N GLU A 66 7.16 14.72 3.56
CA GLU A 66 7.06 13.32 3.13
C GLU A 66 6.66 13.17 1.66
N LEU A 67 6.04 14.19 1.07
CA LEU A 67 5.70 14.25 -0.35
C LEU A 67 6.86 14.74 -1.23
N GLU A 68 7.94 15.27 -0.65
CA GLU A 68 9.05 15.81 -1.41
C GLU A 68 9.73 14.72 -2.27
N GLY A 69 9.69 14.90 -3.59
CA GLY A 69 10.25 13.95 -4.54
C GLY A 69 9.43 12.68 -4.74
N VAL A 70 8.19 12.63 -4.24
CA VAL A 70 7.22 11.55 -4.51
C VAL A 70 6.32 11.97 -5.67
N ASP A 71 6.14 11.08 -6.66
CA ASP A 71 5.12 11.25 -7.70
C ASP A 71 3.74 10.85 -7.12
N TYR A 72 3.12 11.76 -6.39
CA TYR A 72 1.86 11.50 -5.69
C TYR A 72 0.68 11.54 -6.66
N VAL A 73 -0.08 10.44 -6.73
CA VAL A 73 -1.27 10.30 -7.57
C VAL A 73 -2.47 9.85 -6.76
N GLU A 74 -3.66 10.15 -7.26
CA GLU A 74 -4.93 9.95 -6.53
C GLU A 74 -5.67 8.65 -6.90
N HIS A 75 -4.95 7.66 -7.42
CA HIS A 75 -5.51 6.35 -7.83
C HIS A 75 -5.82 5.46 -6.63
N SER A 76 -6.80 4.56 -6.77
CA SER A 76 -7.18 3.62 -5.70
C SER A 76 -6.04 2.72 -5.26
N ILE A 77 -5.21 2.28 -6.21
CA ILE A 77 -4.03 1.43 -6.00
C ILE A 77 -2.92 1.97 -6.89
N VAL A 78 -1.71 2.05 -6.34
CA VAL A 78 -0.50 2.43 -7.07
C VAL A 78 0.55 1.34 -6.84
N HIS A 79 1.15 0.84 -7.92
CA HIS A 79 2.23 -0.12 -7.89
C HIS A 79 3.43 0.45 -8.66
N ASP A 80 4.55 0.64 -7.96
CA ASP A 80 5.82 1.11 -8.51
C ASP A 80 6.96 0.22 -7.98
N GLY A 81 7.51 -0.62 -8.86
CA GLY A 81 8.57 -1.56 -8.52
C GLY A 81 8.12 -2.54 -7.43
N THR A 82 8.73 -2.47 -6.24
CA THR A 82 8.37 -3.33 -5.11
C THR A 82 7.43 -2.63 -4.10
N ILE A 83 7.03 -1.39 -4.35
CA ILE A 83 6.17 -0.59 -3.48
C ILE A 83 4.74 -0.58 -4.02
N ILE A 84 3.78 -0.95 -3.18
CA ILE A 84 2.35 -0.88 -3.48
C ILE A 84 1.67 0.01 -2.44
N THR A 85 0.91 1.01 -2.87
CA THR A 85 0.15 1.88 -1.97
C THR A 85 -1.33 1.98 -2.33
N SER A 86 -2.18 2.28 -1.35
CA SER A 86 -3.62 2.44 -1.53
C SER A 86 -4.23 3.49 -0.59
N ARG A 87 -5.44 3.98 -0.90
CA ARG A 87 -6.00 5.20 -0.32
C ARG A 87 -6.67 5.06 1.03
N GLY A 88 -7.51 4.06 1.27
CA GLY A 88 -8.37 4.11 2.45
C GLY A 88 -9.25 2.88 2.64
N PRO A 89 -10.14 2.90 3.64
CA PRO A 89 -11.10 1.81 3.86
C PRO A 89 -11.91 1.48 2.60
N GLY A 90 -12.31 2.50 1.82
CA GLY A 90 -13.05 2.31 0.57
C GLY A 90 -12.28 1.59 -0.54
N THR A 91 -10.95 1.50 -0.45
CA THR A 91 -10.10 0.80 -1.44
C THR A 91 -9.48 -0.47 -0.87
N ALA A 92 -9.78 -0.83 0.38
CA ALA A 92 -9.10 -1.92 1.09
C ALA A 92 -9.36 -3.29 0.47
N MET A 93 -10.57 -3.53 -0.04
CA MET A 93 -10.93 -4.80 -0.66
C MET A 93 -10.21 -4.98 -2.00
N ASP A 94 -10.25 -3.96 -2.86
CA ASP A 94 -9.54 -3.99 -4.14
C ASP A 94 -8.04 -4.09 -3.94
N PHE A 95 -7.50 -3.40 -2.94
CA PHE A 95 -6.10 -3.51 -2.55
C PHE A 95 -5.74 -4.94 -2.12
N ALA A 96 -6.53 -5.58 -1.25
CA ALA A 96 -6.27 -6.95 -0.82
C ALA A 96 -6.31 -7.94 -2.00
N LEU A 97 -7.30 -7.81 -2.89
CA LEU A 97 -7.38 -8.63 -4.10
C LEU A 97 -6.19 -8.41 -5.02
N TYR A 98 -5.77 -7.16 -5.20
CA TYR A 98 -4.60 -6.82 -6.01
C TYR A 98 -3.34 -7.50 -5.48
N LEU A 99 -3.15 -7.52 -4.16
CA LEU A 99 -2.02 -8.23 -3.54
C LEU A 99 -2.13 -9.75 -3.73
N ILE A 100 -3.33 -10.33 -3.69
CA ILE A 100 -3.55 -11.76 -3.97
C ILE A 100 -3.16 -12.08 -5.42
N GLU A 101 -3.60 -11.27 -6.38
CA GLU A 101 -3.26 -11.43 -7.79
C GLU A 101 -1.75 -11.31 -8.02
N LEU A 102 -1.11 -10.32 -7.40
CA LEU A 102 0.32 -10.09 -7.50
C LEU A 102 1.16 -11.24 -6.93
N LEU A 103 0.72 -11.86 -5.83
CA LEU A 103 1.47 -12.91 -5.14
C LEU A 103 1.23 -14.30 -5.70
N LEU A 104 0.09 -14.52 -6.35
CA LEU A 104 -0.35 -15.82 -6.84
C LEU A 104 -0.68 -15.70 -8.33
N ASP A 105 -1.95 -15.46 -8.65
CA ASP A 105 -2.45 -15.27 -10.00
C ASP A 105 -3.87 -14.70 -9.98
N ARG A 106 -4.37 -14.31 -11.16
CA ARG A 106 -5.72 -13.80 -11.35
C ARG A 106 -6.81 -14.81 -10.97
N GLY A 107 -6.59 -16.11 -11.20
CA GLY A 107 -7.54 -17.15 -10.87
C GLY A 107 -7.80 -17.25 -9.37
N ARG A 108 -6.74 -17.15 -8.55
CA ARG A 108 -6.88 -17.12 -7.09
C ARG A 108 -7.57 -15.86 -6.60
N ARG A 109 -7.23 -14.70 -7.19
CA ARG A 109 -7.90 -13.42 -6.90
C ARG A 109 -9.40 -13.52 -7.19
N ASP A 110 -9.78 -14.06 -8.34
CA ASP A 110 -11.18 -14.22 -8.76
C ASP A 110 -11.92 -15.21 -7.84
N GLN A 111 -11.29 -16.32 -7.46
CA GLN A 111 -11.85 -17.26 -6.49
C GLN A 111 -12.15 -16.59 -5.13
N VAL A 112 -11.21 -15.78 -4.61
CA VAL A 112 -11.40 -15.06 -3.34
C VAL A 112 -12.49 -13.99 -3.49
N GLU A 113 -12.50 -13.24 -4.60
CA GLU A 113 -13.55 -12.25 -4.89
C GLU A 113 -14.95 -12.85 -4.89
N GLN A 114 -15.15 -13.97 -5.56
CA GLN A 114 -16.45 -14.66 -5.63
C GLN A 114 -16.99 -15.03 -4.24
N ALA A 115 -16.11 -15.41 -3.31
CA ALA A 115 -16.51 -15.78 -1.96
C ALA A 115 -16.88 -14.58 -1.06
N LEU A 116 -16.49 -13.35 -1.44
CA LEU A 116 -16.69 -12.16 -0.62
C LEU A 116 -18.10 -11.56 -0.70
N GLN A 117 -18.99 -12.15 -1.52
CA GLN A 117 -20.38 -11.68 -1.73
C GLN A 117 -20.51 -10.18 -1.99
N ARG A 118 -19.48 -9.56 -2.59
CA ARG A 118 -19.52 -8.16 -2.96
C ARG A 118 -20.15 -8.04 -4.34
N GLY A 119 -20.88 -6.96 -4.58
CA GLY A 119 -21.41 -6.67 -5.91
C GLY A 119 -20.28 -6.73 -6.94
N SER A 120 -20.43 -7.61 -7.94
CA SER A 120 -19.51 -7.62 -9.07
C SER A 120 -19.54 -6.23 -9.68
N LEU A 121 -18.46 -5.47 -9.53
CA LEU A 121 -18.17 -4.39 -10.46
C LEU A 121 -17.81 -5.10 -11.75
N ILE A 122 -18.83 -5.53 -12.50
CA ILE A 122 -18.68 -5.87 -13.91
C ILE A 122 -18.03 -4.62 -14.50
N HIS A 123 -16.73 -4.71 -14.77
CA HIS A 123 -15.98 -3.66 -15.46
C HIS A 123 -16.55 -3.61 -16.87
N ASN A 124 -17.60 -2.82 -17.04
CA ASN A 124 -18.00 -2.32 -18.34
C ASN A 124 -17.22 -1.03 -18.56
N ALA A 125 -16.38 -1.08 -19.61
CA ALA A 125 -15.50 -0.06 -20.17
C ALA A 125 -14.08 0.00 -19.57
#